data_AF-A0AA45MGY8-F1
#
_entry.id   AF-A0AA45MGY8-F1
#
_cell.length_a   1.000
_cell.length_b   1.000
_cell.length_c   1.000
_cell.angle_alpha   90.00
_cell.angle_beta   90.00
_cell.angle_gamma   90.00
#
_symmetry.space_group_name_H-M   'P 1'
#
loop_
_entity.id
_entity.type
_entity.pdbx_description
1 polymer ?
#
loop_
_entity_poly.entity_id
_entity_poly.type
_entity_poly.pdbx_seq_one_letter_code
_entity_poly.pdbx_strand_id
1 'polypeptide(L)'
;MGNRYGWRAVIVVALLALGCRVGLAQIGPRYVIELEGAAQAAPTAPGRVQLAGKGLAMIRFQGLTILTVGADADAYSAEAARQWPTADLLLVTPASSGHYGGVAPLASLGKLPVIVVEPVAAGLASAKSVLRPPKFYPMQTWDALHLRKGKTRLRVTALPGPPGSVNVAGFMLEVGNSWSSYRLYVSCEPVGADAAGVLAQRLPGADLALLPDRNAPLLLALQRAAAPAAGAAARPAALTEAGHAFKAIKR
;
A
#
# COMPACT_ATOMS: atom_id res chain seq x y z
N MET A 1 -6.12 61.91 -9.28
CA MET A 1 -5.05 61.08 -8.66
C MET A 1 -5.65 59.72 -8.33
N GLY A 2 -5.56 58.77 -9.26
CA GLY A 2 -6.36 57.54 -9.23
C GLY A 2 -5.74 56.41 -8.40
N ASN A 3 -6.56 55.83 -7.52
CA ASN A 3 -6.66 54.49 -6.94
C ASN A 3 -5.56 53.40 -7.15
N ARG A 4 -4.29 53.76 -7.33
CA ARG A 4 -3.18 52.79 -7.51
C ARG A 4 -2.92 51.93 -6.26
N TYR A 5 -3.27 52.42 -5.08
CA TYR A 5 -3.12 51.66 -3.82
C TYR A 5 -4.20 50.58 -3.65
N GLY A 6 -5.45 50.87 -4.00
CA GLY A 6 -6.54 49.88 -3.93
C GLY A 6 -6.30 48.69 -4.84
N TRP A 7 -5.80 48.92 -6.05
CA TRP A 7 -5.57 47.83 -7.01
C TRP A 7 -4.42 46.90 -6.58
N ARG A 8 -3.35 47.44 -5.99
CA ARG A 8 -2.24 46.64 -5.44
C ARG A 8 -2.70 45.75 -4.28
N ALA A 9 -3.56 46.25 -3.40
CA ALA A 9 -4.13 45.46 -2.31
C ALA A 9 -4.99 44.30 -2.82
N VAL A 10 -5.82 44.54 -3.84
CA VAL A 10 -6.63 43.48 -4.46
C VAL A 10 -5.76 42.42 -5.12
N ILE A 11 -4.69 42.81 -5.82
CA ILE A 11 -3.75 41.86 -6.46
C ILE A 11 -3.04 41.00 -5.41
N VAL A 12 -2.56 41.60 -4.32
CA VAL A 12 -1.89 40.86 -3.24
C VAL A 12 -2.85 39.87 -2.58
N VAL A 13 -4.09 40.29 -2.26
CA VAL A 13 -5.11 39.41 -1.68
C VAL A 13 -5.50 38.29 -2.64
N ALA A 14 -5.61 38.57 -3.93
CA ALA A 14 -5.89 37.55 -4.95
C ALA A 14 -4.74 36.53 -5.07
N LEU A 15 -3.49 36.97 -5.05
CA LEU A 15 -2.32 36.09 -5.07
C LEU A 15 -2.21 35.24 -3.78
N LEU A 16 -2.52 35.82 -2.62
CA LEU A 16 -2.57 35.10 -1.35
C LEU A 16 -3.69 34.05 -1.32
N ALA A 17 -4.88 34.40 -1.81
CA ALA A 17 -6.00 33.48 -1.93
C ALA A 17 -5.73 32.36 -2.95
N LEU A 18 -5.06 32.67 -4.06
CA LEU A 18 -4.65 31.69 -5.05
C LEU A 18 -3.56 30.75 -4.51
N GLY A 19 -2.57 31.29 -3.80
CA GLY A 19 -1.54 30.52 -3.10
C GLY A 19 -2.12 29.60 -2.02
N CYS A 20 -3.09 30.07 -1.24
CA CYS A 20 -3.81 29.25 -0.26
C CYS A 20 -4.62 28.12 -0.92
N ARG A 21 -5.28 28.37 -2.06
CA ARG A 21 -6.00 27.32 -2.79
C ARG A 21 -5.07 26.25 -3.36
N VAL A 22 -3.89 26.64 -3.85
CA VAL A 22 -2.89 25.70 -4.36
C VAL A 22 -2.25 24.90 -3.22
N GLY A 23 -2.05 25.49 -2.03
CA GLY A 23 -1.52 24.81 -0.85
C GLY A 23 -2.51 23.89 -0.12
N LEU A 24 -3.82 24.16 -0.17
CA LEU A 24 -4.86 23.38 0.51
C LEU A 24 -5.43 22.23 -0.34
N ALA A 25 -5.20 22.21 -1.66
CA ALA A 25 -5.76 21.23 -2.57
C ALA A 25 -5.28 19.77 -2.37
N GLN A 26 -4.32 19.53 -1.46
CA GLN A 26 -3.82 18.17 -1.15
C GLN A 26 -4.24 17.63 0.23
N ILE A 27 -5.12 18.33 0.97
CA ILE A 27 -5.58 17.83 2.28
C ILE A 27 -6.74 16.85 2.08
N GLY A 28 -6.45 15.67 1.54
CA GLY A 28 -7.43 14.60 1.35
C GLY A 28 -6.82 13.38 0.67
N PRO A 29 -7.44 12.19 0.83
CA PRO A 29 -7.00 11.02 0.09
C PRO A 29 -7.20 11.27 -1.41
N ARG A 30 -6.19 10.92 -2.22
CA ARG A 30 -6.27 10.94 -3.67
C ARG A 30 -7.39 10.04 -4.19
N TYR A 31 -7.63 8.92 -3.51
CA TYR A 31 -8.65 7.96 -3.87
C TYR A 31 -9.49 7.53 -2.68
N VAL A 32 -10.79 7.36 -2.91
CA VAL A 32 -11.72 6.78 -1.94
C VAL A 32 -12.45 5.61 -2.59
N ILE A 33 -12.48 4.47 -1.92
CA ILE A 33 -13.15 3.25 -2.36
C ILE A 33 -14.15 2.82 -1.28
N GLU A 34 -15.40 2.67 -1.67
CA GLU A 34 -16.46 2.11 -0.85
C GLU A 34 -16.83 0.75 -1.43
N LEU A 35 -16.60 -0.31 -0.66
CA LEU A 35 -16.93 -1.67 -1.06
C LEU A 35 -18.27 -2.09 -0.44
N GLU A 36 -19.09 -2.73 -1.26
CA GLU A 36 -20.32 -3.38 -0.80
C GLU A 36 -19.96 -4.63 0.02
N GLY A 37 -20.55 -4.75 1.20
CA GLY A 37 -20.39 -5.94 2.04
C GLY A 37 -20.55 -5.66 3.53
N ALA A 38 -21.34 -6.50 4.19
CA ALA A 38 -21.33 -6.60 5.64
C ALA A 38 -20.04 -7.32 6.06
N ALA A 39 -19.28 -6.76 7.00
CA ALA A 39 -18.16 -7.46 7.62
C ALA A 39 -18.70 -8.72 8.33
N GLN A 40 -18.54 -9.89 7.72
CA GLN A 40 -19.05 -11.18 8.25
C GLN A 40 -18.14 -11.79 9.33
N ALA A 41 -16.93 -11.24 9.53
CA ALA A 41 -16.02 -11.73 10.54
C ALA A 41 -16.41 -11.20 11.93
N ALA A 42 -16.27 -12.06 12.96
CA ALA A 42 -16.46 -11.65 14.35
C ALA A 42 -15.60 -10.40 14.65
N PRO A 43 -16.15 -9.36 15.31
CA PRO A 43 -15.44 -8.09 15.57
C PRO A 43 -14.11 -8.27 16.32
N THR A 44 -13.95 -9.39 17.02
CA THR A 44 -12.80 -9.73 17.87
C THR A 44 -11.79 -10.67 17.21
N ALA A 45 -12.07 -11.19 16.00
CA ALA A 45 -11.14 -12.09 15.33
C ALA A 45 -9.82 -11.36 15.01
N PRO A 46 -8.65 -11.97 15.31
CA PRO A 46 -7.38 -11.39 14.94
C PRO A 46 -7.26 -11.26 13.42
N GLY A 47 -6.56 -10.22 12.97
CA GLY A 47 -6.12 -10.14 11.58
C GLY A 47 -5.04 -11.19 11.29
N ARG A 48 -4.80 -11.46 10.01
CA ARG A 48 -3.78 -12.42 9.59
C ARG A 48 -3.10 -11.97 8.31
N VAL A 49 -1.79 -12.21 8.24
CA VAL A 49 -0.99 -12.15 7.01
C VAL A 49 -0.52 -13.56 6.70
N GLN A 50 -0.74 -14.08 5.50
CA GLN A 50 -0.37 -15.46 5.15
C GLN A 50 0.11 -15.56 3.72
N LEU A 51 0.94 -16.56 3.44
CA LEU A 51 1.32 -16.91 2.07
C LEU A 51 0.07 -17.43 1.35
N ALA A 52 -0.17 -16.94 0.13
CA ALA A 52 -1.31 -17.32 -0.70
C ALA A 52 -0.87 -17.87 -2.08
N GLY A 53 0.43 -17.91 -2.33
CA GLY A 53 1.06 -18.35 -3.56
C GLY A 53 2.52 -17.91 -3.57
N LYS A 54 3.29 -18.34 -4.57
CA LYS A 54 4.73 -18.02 -4.64
C LYS A 54 4.97 -16.51 -4.80
N GLY A 55 5.45 -15.85 -3.76
CA GLY A 55 5.63 -14.39 -3.73
C GLY A 55 4.32 -13.60 -3.56
N LEU A 56 3.20 -14.27 -3.28
CA LEU A 56 1.87 -13.67 -3.05
C LEU A 56 1.51 -13.75 -1.57
N ALA A 57 1.25 -12.60 -0.95
CA ALA A 57 0.74 -12.55 0.42
C ALA A 57 -0.72 -12.09 0.45
N MET A 58 -1.48 -12.64 1.40
CA MET A 58 -2.85 -12.28 1.69
C MET A 58 -2.96 -11.72 3.10
N ILE A 59 -3.54 -10.53 3.21
CA ILE A 59 -3.83 -9.84 4.47
C ILE A 59 -5.34 -9.87 4.68
N ARG A 60 -5.80 -10.39 5.82
CA ARG A 60 -7.22 -10.45 6.18
C ARG A 60 -7.46 -9.73 7.49
N PHE A 61 -8.48 -8.87 7.52
CA PHE A 61 -8.89 -8.18 8.73
C PHE A 61 -10.39 -7.85 8.67
N GLN A 62 -11.18 -8.37 9.62
CA GLN A 62 -12.61 -8.06 9.77
C GLN A 62 -13.41 -8.08 8.44
N GLY A 63 -13.23 -9.14 7.64
CA GLY A 63 -13.93 -9.32 6.36
C GLY A 63 -13.34 -8.56 5.16
N LEU A 64 -12.31 -7.73 5.37
CA LEU A 64 -11.49 -7.15 4.30
C LEU A 64 -10.35 -8.11 3.94
N THR A 65 -10.16 -8.36 2.65
CA THR A 65 -9.07 -9.19 2.10
C THR A 65 -8.23 -8.38 1.11
N ILE A 66 -6.94 -8.24 1.39
CA ILE A 66 -5.98 -7.53 0.54
C ILE A 66 -4.95 -8.54 0.04
N LEU A 67 -4.67 -8.54 -1.27
CA LEU A 67 -3.54 -9.27 -1.84
C LEU A 67 -2.38 -8.31 -2.09
N THR A 68 -1.17 -8.79 -1.83
CA THR A 68 0.07 -8.07 -2.16
C THR A 68 0.99 -8.98 -2.95
N VAL A 69 1.51 -8.49 -4.06
CA VAL A 69 2.41 -9.25 -4.95
C VAL A 69 3.47 -8.33 -5.53
N GLY A 70 4.71 -8.79 -5.60
CA GLY A 70 5.74 -8.09 -6.36
C GLY A 70 5.69 -8.46 -7.83
N ALA A 71 5.99 -7.52 -8.73
CA ALA A 71 6.03 -7.83 -10.15
C ALA A 71 7.13 -8.83 -10.55
N ASP A 72 8.13 -9.05 -9.68
CA ASP A 72 9.13 -10.12 -9.86
C ASP A 72 8.73 -11.46 -9.22
N ALA A 73 7.58 -11.55 -8.55
CA ALA A 73 7.12 -12.78 -7.91
C ALA A 73 6.73 -13.83 -8.93
N ASP A 74 6.95 -15.11 -8.61
CA ASP A 74 6.54 -16.25 -9.45
C ASP A 74 5.02 -16.26 -9.69
N ALA A 75 4.23 -15.79 -8.71
CA ALA A 75 2.78 -15.66 -8.85
C ALA A 75 2.36 -14.56 -9.82
N TYR A 76 3.25 -13.63 -10.22
CA TYR A 76 2.94 -12.51 -11.10
C TYR A 76 2.99 -12.90 -12.59
N SER A 77 2.11 -13.82 -12.98
CA SER A 77 1.93 -14.25 -14.37
C SER A 77 0.45 -14.34 -14.72
N ALA A 78 0.11 -14.23 -16.01
CA ALA A 78 -1.28 -14.30 -16.47
C ALA A 78 -1.94 -15.66 -16.18
N GLU A 79 -1.15 -16.73 -16.05
CA GLU A 79 -1.62 -18.06 -15.70
C GLU A 79 -1.88 -18.18 -14.20
N ALA A 80 -0.90 -17.80 -13.36
CA ALA A 80 -1.04 -17.85 -11.91
C ALA A 80 -2.16 -16.91 -11.41
N ALA A 81 -2.32 -15.74 -12.02
CA ALA A 81 -3.37 -14.77 -11.66
C ALA A 81 -4.79 -15.31 -11.78
N ARG A 82 -5.04 -16.33 -12.62
CA ARG A 82 -6.35 -16.98 -12.75
C ARG A 82 -6.71 -17.82 -11.53
N GLN A 83 -5.72 -18.21 -10.74
CA GLN A 83 -5.86 -19.08 -9.58
C GLN A 83 -5.69 -18.31 -8.26
N TRP A 84 -5.47 -16.99 -8.31
CA TRP A 84 -5.35 -16.19 -7.10
C TRP A 84 -6.65 -16.23 -6.28
N PRO A 85 -6.56 -16.24 -4.94
CA PRO A 85 -7.73 -16.20 -4.09
C PRO A 85 -8.50 -14.88 -4.27
N THR A 86 -9.81 -14.91 -4.04
CA THR A 86 -10.65 -13.71 -4.10
C THR A 86 -10.19 -12.65 -3.09
N ALA A 87 -10.06 -11.41 -3.56
CA ALA A 87 -9.66 -10.27 -2.76
C ALA A 87 -10.53 -9.05 -3.03
N ASP A 88 -10.52 -8.11 -2.09
CA ASP A 88 -11.20 -6.82 -2.18
C ASP A 88 -10.31 -5.74 -2.81
N LEU A 89 -8.99 -5.92 -2.69
CA LEU A 89 -7.97 -5.00 -3.16
C LEU A 89 -6.70 -5.78 -3.49
N LEU A 90 -6.04 -5.42 -4.59
CA LEU A 90 -4.70 -5.88 -4.93
C LEU A 90 -3.71 -4.72 -4.81
N LEU A 91 -2.55 -4.97 -4.23
CA LEU A 91 -1.40 -4.08 -4.23
C LEU A 91 -0.26 -4.74 -4.98
N VAL A 92 0.21 -4.11 -6.05
CA VAL A 92 1.34 -4.59 -6.84
C VAL A 92 2.55 -3.69 -6.60
N THR A 93 3.65 -4.28 -6.12
CA THR A 93 4.93 -3.57 -5.99
C THR A 93 5.72 -3.69 -7.30
N PRO A 94 6.50 -2.66 -7.68
CA PRO A 94 7.25 -2.66 -8.92
C PRO A 94 8.30 -3.79 -8.95
N ALA A 95 8.75 -4.12 -10.16
CA ALA A 95 9.84 -5.06 -10.37
C ALA A 95 11.16 -4.45 -9.88
N SER A 96 11.91 -5.19 -9.09
CA SER A 96 13.26 -4.86 -8.64
C SER A 96 14.33 -5.26 -9.67
N SER A 97 14.05 -6.29 -10.47
CA SER A 97 14.98 -6.95 -11.40
C SER A 97 14.45 -6.99 -12.84
N GLY A 98 13.33 -6.32 -13.11
CA GLY A 98 12.78 -6.13 -14.45
C GLY A 98 12.21 -7.38 -15.12
N HIS A 99 11.87 -8.44 -14.37
CA HIS A 99 11.36 -9.68 -14.98
C HIS A 99 9.98 -9.51 -15.62
N TYR A 100 9.10 -8.75 -14.96
CA TYR A 100 7.84 -8.31 -15.54
C TYR A 100 7.64 -6.82 -15.29
N GLY A 101 7.70 -6.01 -16.35
CA GLY A 101 7.65 -4.55 -16.28
C GLY A 101 6.27 -3.92 -16.56
N GLY A 102 5.16 -4.62 -16.32
CA GLY A 102 3.84 -4.11 -16.70
C GLY A 102 2.67 -4.84 -16.05
N VAL A 103 1.47 -4.55 -16.52
CA VAL A 103 0.21 -4.99 -15.91
C VAL A 103 -0.50 -6.12 -16.66
N ALA A 104 0.13 -6.66 -17.70
CA ALA A 104 -0.47 -7.70 -18.53
C ALA A 104 -0.98 -8.92 -17.74
N PRO A 105 -0.28 -9.41 -16.68
CA PRO A 105 -0.79 -10.48 -15.82
C PRO A 105 -2.14 -10.19 -15.16
N LEU A 106 -2.53 -8.92 -15.04
CA LEU A 106 -3.70 -8.47 -14.30
C LEU A 106 -4.96 -8.34 -15.17
N ALA A 107 -4.84 -8.52 -16.48
CA ALA A 107 -5.93 -8.32 -17.43
C ALA A 107 -7.17 -9.20 -17.16
N SER A 108 -6.99 -10.35 -16.50
CA SER A 108 -8.06 -11.30 -16.15
C SER A 108 -8.78 -10.97 -14.84
N LEU A 109 -8.32 -9.98 -14.06
CA LEU A 109 -8.82 -9.72 -12.69
C LEU A 109 -10.13 -8.91 -12.65
N GLY A 110 -10.77 -8.67 -13.80
CA GLY A 110 -12.09 -8.07 -13.87
C GLY A 110 -12.13 -6.67 -13.26
N LYS A 111 -13.04 -6.41 -12.31
CA LYS A 111 -13.21 -5.10 -11.67
C LYS A 111 -12.38 -4.89 -10.39
N LEU A 112 -11.46 -5.79 -10.09
CA LEU A 112 -10.66 -5.71 -8.87
C LEU A 112 -9.93 -4.36 -8.78
N PRO A 113 -10.04 -3.63 -7.66
CA PRO A 113 -9.20 -2.47 -7.39
C PRO A 113 -7.73 -2.86 -7.29
N VAL A 114 -6.86 -2.20 -8.08
CA VAL A 114 -5.43 -2.49 -8.09
C VAL A 114 -4.64 -1.22 -7.80
N ILE A 115 -3.88 -1.21 -6.71
CA ILE A 115 -2.91 -0.16 -6.40
C ILE A 115 -1.58 -0.50 -7.08
N VAL A 116 -1.02 0.49 -7.77
CA VAL A 116 0.28 0.42 -8.43
C VAL A 116 1.04 1.72 -8.18
N VAL A 117 2.36 1.73 -8.38
CA VAL A 117 3.12 2.98 -8.44
C VAL A 117 2.89 3.64 -9.80
N GLU A 118 2.77 4.97 -9.86
CA GLU A 118 2.39 5.70 -11.09
C GLU A 118 3.23 5.44 -12.36
N PRO A 119 4.56 5.22 -12.35
CA PRO A 119 5.29 4.91 -13.59
C PRO A 119 4.92 3.53 -14.17
N VAL A 120 4.39 2.60 -13.36
CA VAL A 120 3.83 1.33 -13.84
C VAL A 120 2.50 1.57 -14.57
N ALA A 121 1.74 2.59 -14.15
CA ALA A 121 0.47 2.95 -14.75
C ALA A 121 0.62 3.71 -16.08
N ALA A 122 1.72 4.42 -16.31
CA ALA A 122 1.96 5.10 -17.58
C ALA A 122 2.01 4.12 -18.78
N GLY A 123 2.43 2.87 -18.55
CA GLY A 123 2.38 1.79 -19.54
C GLY A 123 0.98 1.22 -19.82
N LEU A 124 -0.05 1.61 -19.05
CA LEU A 124 -1.44 1.13 -19.20
C LEU A 124 -2.16 1.72 -20.41
N ALA A 125 -1.81 2.95 -20.80
CA ALA A 125 -2.55 3.70 -21.81
C ALA A 125 -2.45 3.10 -23.23
N SER A 126 -1.55 2.14 -23.44
CA SER A 126 -1.27 1.55 -24.76
C SER A 126 -1.92 0.18 -25.00
N ALA A 127 -2.52 -0.45 -23.98
CA ALA A 127 -3.06 -1.80 -24.10
C ALA A 127 -4.55 -1.81 -24.53
N LYS A 128 -4.81 -2.07 -25.81
CA LYS A 128 -6.16 -2.37 -26.33
C LYS A 128 -6.58 -3.78 -25.89
N SER A 129 -7.25 -3.90 -24.73
CA SER A 129 -7.84 -5.17 -24.28
C SER A 129 -9.34 -5.22 -24.52
N VAL A 130 -9.84 -6.37 -24.97
CA VAL A 130 -11.27 -6.68 -25.18
C VAL A 130 -11.98 -7.00 -23.86
N LEU A 131 -11.23 -7.32 -22.80
CA LEU A 131 -11.76 -7.60 -21.46
C LEU A 131 -11.90 -6.31 -20.66
N ARG A 132 -12.89 -6.23 -19.75
CA ARG A 132 -12.98 -5.13 -18.77
C ARG A 132 -11.73 -5.18 -17.87
N PRO A 133 -10.81 -4.23 -17.98
CA PRO A 133 -9.58 -4.27 -17.20
C PRO A 133 -9.86 -3.93 -15.72
N PRO A 134 -8.95 -4.34 -14.81
CA PRO A 134 -9.00 -3.89 -13.42
C PRO A 134 -8.97 -2.37 -13.31
N LYS A 135 -9.52 -1.87 -12.22
CA LYS A 135 -9.50 -0.43 -11.92
C LYS A 135 -8.19 -0.11 -11.21
N PHE A 136 -7.29 0.54 -11.94
CA PHE A 136 -5.99 0.94 -11.41
C PHE A 136 -6.07 2.24 -10.60
N TYR A 137 -5.30 2.27 -9.52
CA TYR A 137 -5.11 3.41 -8.62
C TYR A 137 -3.61 3.70 -8.54
N PRO A 138 -3.07 4.48 -9.51
CA PRO A 138 -1.67 4.86 -9.49
C PRO A 138 -1.35 5.81 -8.34
N MET A 139 -0.32 5.47 -7.58
CA MET A 139 0.12 6.22 -6.41
C MET A 139 1.49 6.83 -6.67
N GLN A 140 1.63 8.09 -6.31
CA GLN A 140 2.88 8.82 -6.15
C GLN A 140 3.24 8.91 -4.66
N THR A 141 4.46 9.33 -4.37
CA THR A 141 4.92 9.59 -3.00
C THR A 141 3.95 10.52 -2.27
N TRP A 142 3.57 10.13 -1.05
CA TRP A 142 2.59 10.79 -0.18
C TRP A 142 1.13 10.70 -0.58
N ASP A 143 0.80 10.09 -1.73
CA ASP A 143 -0.59 9.81 -2.04
C ASP A 143 -1.20 8.89 -0.99
N ALA A 144 -2.47 9.15 -0.68
CA ALA A 144 -3.27 8.31 0.19
C ALA A 144 -4.51 7.77 -0.53
N LEU A 145 -4.83 6.50 -0.29
CA LEU A 145 -6.06 5.86 -0.70
C LEU A 145 -6.80 5.39 0.54
N HIS A 146 -8.07 5.77 0.67
CA HIS A 146 -8.95 5.30 1.74
C HIS A 146 -9.93 4.29 1.17
N LEU A 147 -10.04 3.14 1.83
CA LEU A 147 -10.98 2.10 1.49
C LEU A 147 -11.83 1.76 2.71
N ARG A 148 -13.13 1.61 2.52
CA ARG A 148 -14.07 1.17 3.55
C ARG A 148 -14.88 -0.03 3.07
N LYS A 149 -15.07 -0.99 3.97
CA LYS A 149 -15.96 -2.15 3.82
C LYS A 149 -16.73 -2.34 5.12
N GLY A 150 -17.97 -1.87 5.16
CA GLY A 150 -18.76 -1.79 6.40
C GLY A 150 -18.09 -0.91 7.47
N LYS A 151 -17.73 -1.50 8.62
CA LYS A 151 -17.02 -0.82 9.72
C LYS A 151 -15.50 -0.88 9.59
N THR A 152 -14.99 -1.74 8.72
CA THR A 152 -13.56 -1.92 8.48
C THR A 152 -13.06 -0.82 7.55
N ARG A 153 -11.91 -0.25 7.91
CA ARG A 153 -11.22 0.80 7.17
C ARG A 153 -9.81 0.34 6.84
N LEU A 154 -9.35 0.74 5.66
CA LEU A 154 -7.97 0.67 5.23
C LEU A 154 -7.54 2.05 4.76
N ARG A 155 -6.43 2.56 5.29
CA ARG A 155 -5.70 3.67 4.69
C ARG A 155 -4.41 3.13 4.11
N VAL A 156 -4.19 3.36 2.82
CA VAL A 156 -2.93 3.08 2.13
C VAL A 156 -2.23 4.40 1.89
N THR A 157 -0.99 4.53 2.33
CA THR A 157 -0.15 5.72 2.06
C THR A 157 1.12 5.28 1.37
N ALA A 158 1.39 5.85 0.20
CA ALA A 158 2.65 5.65 -0.51
C ALA A 158 3.75 6.46 0.19
N LEU A 159 4.82 5.81 0.62
CA LEU A 159 5.91 6.42 1.38
C LEU A 159 7.17 6.60 0.52
N PRO A 160 7.93 7.69 0.72
CA PRO A 160 9.18 7.89 0.04
C PRO A 160 10.27 6.91 0.48
N GLY A 161 11.25 6.74 -0.40
CA GLY A 161 12.54 6.15 -0.06
C GLY A 161 13.40 7.01 0.87
N PRO A 162 14.68 6.64 1.03
CA PRO A 162 15.66 7.47 1.72
C PRO A 162 15.71 8.91 1.16
N PRO A 163 16.21 9.88 1.92
CA PRO A 163 16.35 11.26 1.44
C PRO A 163 17.00 11.33 0.05
N GLY A 164 16.38 12.07 -0.86
CA GLY A 164 16.82 12.17 -2.27
C GLY A 164 16.14 11.17 -3.22
N SER A 165 15.38 10.19 -2.73
CA SER A 165 14.53 9.34 -3.57
C SER A 165 13.22 10.05 -3.91
N VAL A 166 12.90 10.10 -5.21
CA VAL A 166 11.61 10.58 -5.72
C VAL A 166 10.58 9.45 -5.86
N ASN A 167 11.02 8.20 -5.71
CA ASN A 167 10.19 7.02 -5.94
C ASN A 167 9.47 6.57 -4.66
N VAL A 168 8.32 5.91 -4.85
CA VAL A 168 7.61 5.20 -3.79
C VAL A 168 8.45 3.99 -3.37
N ALA A 169 8.98 4.01 -2.15
CA ALA A 169 9.76 2.89 -1.61
C ALA A 169 8.88 1.83 -0.95
N GLY A 170 7.63 2.15 -0.65
CA GLY A 170 6.68 1.18 -0.13
C GLY A 170 5.36 1.83 0.26
N PHE A 171 4.45 1.01 0.76
CA PHE A 171 3.11 1.41 1.14
C PHE A 171 2.87 1.12 2.62
N MET A 172 2.41 2.12 3.36
CA MET A 172 1.86 1.93 4.70
C MET A 172 0.39 1.57 4.59
N LEU A 173 0.02 0.39 5.07
CA LEU A 173 -1.34 -0.11 5.18
C LEU A 173 -1.76 0.00 6.64
N GLU A 174 -2.65 0.93 6.93
CA GLU A 174 -3.30 1.03 8.22
C GLU A 174 -4.69 0.37 8.14
N VAL A 175 -4.77 -0.89 8.58
CA VAL A 175 -6.01 -1.66 8.64
C VAL A 175 -6.64 -1.54 10.02
N GLY A 176 -7.94 -1.26 10.09
CA GLY A 176 -8.57 -1.02 11.38
C GLY A 176 -10.03 -0.64 11.29
N ASN A 177 -10.46 0.07 12.33
CA ASN A 177 -11.77 0.69 12.45
C ASN A 177 -11.58 2.05 13.16
N SER A 178 -12.67 2.68 13.60
CA SER A 178 -12.61 3.99 14.26
C SER A 178 -11.85 4.03 15.59
N TRP A 179 -11.54 2.87 16.20
CA TRP A 179 -10.98 2.80 17.55
C TRP A 179 -9.60 2.13 17.61
N SER A 180 -9.28 1.33 16.60
CA SER A 180 -8.07 0.51 16.61
C SER A 180 -7.56 0.29 15.20
N SER A 181 -6.24 0.27 15.05
CA SER A 181 -5.60 -0.06 13.79
C SER A 181 -4.31 -0.85 13.98
N TYR A 182 -3.92 -1.55 12.92
CA TYR A 182 -2.65 -2.26 12.78
C TYR A 182 -1.96 -1.73 11.52
N ARG A 183 -0.66 -1.43 11.63
CA ARG A 183 0.12 -0.79 10.56
C ARG A 183 1.11 -1.78 9.97
N LEU A 184 0.87 -2.15 8.71
CA LEU A 184 1.77 -2.98 7.92
C LEU A 184 2.48 -2.12 6.87
N TYR A 185 3.78 -2.28 6.72
CA TYR A 185 4.54 -1.71 5.62
C TYR A 185 4.77 -2.76 4.54
N VAL A 186 4.43 -2.45 3.28
CA VAL A 186 4.73 -3.31 2.13
C VAL A 186 5.84 -2.62 1.35
N SER A 187 7.05 -3.19 1.38
CA SER A 187 8.22 -2.61 0.71
C SER A 187 8.14 -2.81 -0.80
N CYS A 188 8.53 -1.80 -1.56
CA CYS A 188 8.75 -1.91 -3.00
C CYS A 188 10.17 -2.37 -3.33
N GLU A 189 11.09 -2.31 -2.37
CA GLU A 189 12.50 -2.65 -2.54
C GLU A 189 12.85 -3.87 -1.67
N PRO A 190 13.72 -4.77 -2.15
CA PRO A 190 14.32 -5.78 -1.31
C PRO A 190 15.12 -5.12 -0.19
N VAL A 191 14.96 -5.59 1.06
CA VAL A 191 15.70 -5.07 2.22
C VAL A 191 16.58 -6.20 2.75
N GLY A 192 17.90 -5.99 2.68
CA GLY A 192 18.87 -6.93 3.24
C GLY A 192 18.82 -7.00 4.77
N ALA A 193 19.41 -8.06 5.35
CA ALA A 193 19.39 -8.30 6.80
C ALA A 193 19.94 -7.11 7.61
N ASP A 194 21.00 -6.47 7.14
CA ASP A 194 21.64 -5.32 7.81
C ASP A 194 20.81 -4.04 7.74
N ALA A 195 19.91 -3.93 6.75
CA ALA A 195 19.04 -2.78 6.55
C ALA A 195 17.72 -2.87 7.35
N ALA A 196 17.42 -4.01 7.96
CA ALA A 196 16.22 -4.23 8.76
C ALA A 196 16.14 -3.27 9.97
N GLY A 197 17.26 -3.05 10.65
CA GLY A 197 17.34 -2.11 11.77
C GLY A 197 17.11 -0.65 11.36
N VAL A 198 17.62 -0.26 10.19
CA VAL A 198 17.42 1.07 9.62
C VAL A 198 15.96 1.28 9.21
N LEU A 199 15.32 0.25 8.66
CA LEU A 199 13.92 0.31 8.26
C LEU A 199 12.98 0.59 9.45
N ALA A 200 13.22 -0.07 10.59
CA ALA A 200 12.45 0.16 11.81
C ALA A 200 12.58 1.60 12.33
N GLN A 201 13.76 2.22 12.18
CA GLN A 201 13.97 3.63 12.54
C GLN A 201 13.24 4.59 11.59
N ARG A 202 13.17 4.26 10.30
CA ARG A 202 12.49 5.09 9.28
C ARG A 202 10.97 5.03 9.36
N LEU A 203 10.40 3.98 9.95
CA LEU A 203 8.96 3.72 9.98
C LEU A 203 8.41 3.69 11.42
N PRO A 204 8.51 4.81 12.18
CA PRO A 204 8.02 4.84 13.56
C PRO A 204 6.52 4.51 13.60
N GLY A 205 6.17 3.46 14.33
CA GLY A 205 4.80 3.03 14.52
C GLY A 205 4.26 2.00 13.51
N ALA A 206 5.05 1.55 12.53
CA ALA A 206 4.76 0.32 11.81
C ALA A 206 4.94 -0.89 12.74
N ASP A 207 4.00 -1.84 12.68
CA ASP A 207 4.05 -3.05 13.50
C ASP A 207 4.80 -4.17 12.77
N LEU A 208 4.60 -4.28 11.46
CA LEU A 208 5.11 -5.35 10.61
C LEU A 208 5.53 -4.81 9.24
N ALA A 209 6.59 -5.36 8.66
CA ALA A 209 6.96 -5.16 7.26
C ALA A 209 6.86 -6.46 6.47
N LEU A 210 6.37 -6.34 5.24
CA LEU A 210 6.42 -7.33 4.17
C LEU A 210 7.45 -6.88 3.15
N LEU A 211 8.50 -7.68 2.97
CA LEU A 211 9.57 -7.44 2.02
C LEU A 211 9.36 -8.32 0.79
N PRO A 212 9.57 -7.78 -0.43
CA PRO A 212 9.36 -8.54 -1.65
C PRO A 212 10.40 -9.66 -1.77
N ASP A 213 9.94 -10.84 -2.16
CA ASP A 213 10.76 -12.00 -2.53
C ASP A 213 10.00 -12.81 -3.58
N ARG A 214 10.74 -13.55 -4.42
CA ARG A 214 10.16 -14.30 -5.54
C ARG A 214 9.30 -15.47 -5.10
N ASN A 215 9.74 -16.18 -4.05
CA ASN A 215 9.15 -17.42 -3.59
C ASN A 215 8.18 -17.17 -2.44
N ALA A 216 8.59 -16.40 -1.44
CA ALA A 216 7.75 -16.12 -0.27
C ALA A 216 8.15 -14.78 0.33
N PRO A 217 7.23 -13.79 0.39
CA PRO A 217 7.54 -12.49 0.97
C PRO A 217 8.13 -12.65 2.38
N LEU A 218 9.11 -11.83 2.74
CA LEU A 218 9.72 -11.91 4.06
C LEU A 218 8.95 -11.02 5.04
N LEU A 219 8.68 -11.55 6.23
CA LEU A 219 8.14 -10.84 7.37
C LEU A 219 9.27 -10.28 8.22
N LEU A 220 9.19 -8.99 8.52
CA LEU A 220 10.06 -8.34 9.48
C LEU A 220 9.19 -7.64 10.53
N ALA A 221 9.22 -8.11 11.77
CA ALA A 221 8.60 -7.39 12.89
C ALA A 221 9.39 -6.10 13.14
N LEU A 222 8.71 -4.95 13.07
CA LEU A 222 9.37 -3.64 13.19
C LEU A 222 9.32 -3.13 14.62
N GLN A 223 8.16 -3.19 15.27
CA GLN A 223 7.99 -2.88 16.69
C GLN A 223 6.81 -3.66 17.28
N ARG A 224 6.96 -4.06 18.56
CA ARG A 224 5.91 -4.56 19.47
C ARG A 224 5.49 -6.04 19.41
N ALA A 225 6.10 -6.88 18.58
CA ALA A 225 6.01 -8.35 18.74
C ALA A 225 7.26 -8.85 19.47
N ALA A 226 7.28 -8.68 20.80
CA ALA A 226 8.41 -8.91 21.70
C ALA A 226 9.62 -8.00 21.44
N ALA A 227 10.11 -7.31 22.48
CA ALA A 227 11.47 -6.83 22.44
C ALA A 227 12.37 -8.05 22.16
N PRO A 228 13.20 -8.06 21.11
CA PRO A 228 14.23 -9.08 21.02
C PRO A 228 15.05 -9.01 22.31
N ALA A 229 15.42 -10.17 22.86
CA ALA A 229 16.39 -10.23 23.94
C ALA A 229 17.56 -9.30 23.59
N ALA A 230 17.92 -8.41 24.53
CA ALA A 230 18.85 -7.31 24.30
C ALA A 230 20.05 -7.76 23.44
N GLY A 231 20.15 -7.22 22.22
CA GLY A 231 21.28 -7.48 21.31
C GLY A 231 20.97 -8.27 20.02
N ALA A 232 19.80 -8.88 19.85
CA ALA A 232 19.46 -9.58 18.59
C ALA A 232 18.75 -8.64 17.60
N ALA A 233 19.38 -8.36 16.46
CA ALA A 233 18.73 -7.63 15.36
C ALA A 233 17.51 -8.43 14.85
N ALA A 234 16.39 -7.75 14.60
CA ALA A 234 15.21 -8.36 14.01
C ALA A 234 15.57 -8.93 12.63
N ARG A 235 15.43 -10.24 12.46
CA ARG A 235 15.74 -10.92 11.20
C ARG A 235 14.45 -11.15 10.39
N PRO A 236 14.46 -10.83 9.09
CA PRO A 236 13.38 -11.23 8.20
C PRO A 236 13.19 -12.76 8.20
N ALA A 237 11.94 -13.21 8.23
CA ALA A 237 11.57 -14.62 8.14
C ALA A 237 10.59 -14.84 7.00
N ALA A 238 10.71 -15.95 6.26
CA ALA A 238 9.79 -16.24 5.16
C ALA A 238 8.34 -16.36 5.65
N LEU A 239 7.41 -15.72 4.94
CA LEU A 239 5.97 -15.87 5.18
C LEU A 239 5.53 -17.29 4.80
N THR A 240 4.78 -17.93 5.68
CA THR A 240 4.25 -19.29 5.48
C THR A 240 2.73 -19.28 5.34
N GLU A 241 2.16 -20.41 4.94
CA GLU A 241 0.70 -20.60 4.87
C GLU A 241 0.02 -20.54 6.25
N ALA A 242 0.73 -20.93 7.32
CA ALA A 242 0.26 -20.76 8.69
C ALA A 242 0.04 -19.27 9.02
N GLY A 243 0.87 -18.41 8.42
CA GLY A 243 0.78 -16.97 8.50
C GLY A 243 1.19 -16.38 9.85
N HIS A 244 1.02 -15.07 9.95
CA HIS A 244 1.25 -14.26 11.13
C HIS A 244 -0.08 -13.62 11.55
N ALA A 245 -0.57 -14.00 12.73
CA ALA A 245 -1.75 -13.39 13.32
C ALA A 245 -1.39 -12.06 14.00
N PHE A 246 -2.26 -11.06 13.88
CA PHE A 246 -2.08 -9.76 14.51
C PHE A 246 -3.38 -9.23 15.12
N LYS A 247 -3.24 -8.28 16.04
CA LYS A 247 -4.38 -7.60 16.68
C LYS A 247 -4.26 -6.10 16.48
N ALA A 248 -5.33 -5.47 16.01
CA ALA A 248 -5.41 -4.02 15.95
C ALA A 248 -5.33 -3.42 17.36
N ILE A 249 -4.58 -2.34 17.52
CA ILE A 249 -4.37 -1.66 18.79
C ILE A 249 -5.01 -0.27 18.76
N LYS A 250 -5.38 0.25 19.93
CA LYS A 250 -5.88 1.63 20.05
C LYS A 250 -4.77 2.61 19.64
N ARG A 251 -5.07 3.51 18.71
CA ARG A 251 -4.18 4.55 18.20
C ARG A 251 -4.91 5.88 18.13
#